data_AF-A0A2H1FIR5-F1
#
_entry.id   AF-A0A2H1FIR5-F1
#
_cell.length_a   1.000
_cell.length_b   1.000
_cell.length_c   1.000
_cell.angle_alpha   90.00
_cell.angle_beta   90.00
_cell.angle_gamma   90.00
#
_symmetry.space_group_name_H-M   'P 1'
#
loop_
_entity.id
_entity.type
_entity.pdbx_description
1 polymer ?
#
loop_
_entity_poly.entity_id
_entity_poly.type
_entity_poly.pdbx_seq_one_letter_code
_entity_poly.pdbx_strand_id
1 'polypeptide(L)' 'MNIPFFPYYQGDSVISKESKREMLGMSMITYKFQVTIPKKVREKHKFKEGDTLAFVEEHGRIYLVKSTEV' A
#
# COMPACT_ATOMS: atom_id res chain seq x y z
N MET A 1 10.50 -50.28 17.11
CA MET A 1 10.35 -49.09 17.97
C MET A 1 11.68 -48.36 17.91
N ASN A 2 11.82 -47.09 17.51
CA ASN A 2 10.91 -45.97 17.31
C ASN A 2 11.47 -45.21 16.09
N ILE A 3 10.77 -45.20 14.96
CA ILE A 3 11.20 -44.38 13.82
C ILE A 3 11.06 -42.91 14.24
N PRO A 4 12.11 -42.08 14.11
CA PRO A 4 11.98 -40.66 14.36
C PRO A 4 10.89 -40.12 13.43
N PHE A 5 9.88 -39.48 14.02
CA PHE A 5 8.89 -38.71 13.30
C PHE A 5 9.60 -37.48 12.73
N PHE A 6 10.23 -37.66 11.57
CA PHE A 6 10.65 -36.54 10.74
C PHE A 6 9.38 -35.99 10.09
N PRO A 7 8.98 -34.74 10.40
CA PRO A 7 7.91 -34.10 9.65
C PRO A 7 8.35 -34.05 8.18
N TYR A 8 7.56 -34.68 7.31
CA TYR A 8 7.74 -34.56 5.87
C TYR A 8 7.75 -33.06 5.52
N TYR A 9 8.78 -32.61 4.82
CA TYR A 9 8.78 -31.30 4.18
C TYR A 9 7.70 -31.33 3.09
N GLN A 10 6.47 -31.04 3.49
CA GLN A 10 5.38 -30.73 2.59
C GLN A 10 5.70 -29.35 2.03
N GLY A 11 6.21 -29.33 0.81
CA GLY A 11 6.48 -28.11 0.08
C GLY A 11 5.19 -27.36 -0.11
N ASP A 12 5.03 -26.25 0.60
CA ASP A 12 4.05 -25.24 0.29
C ASP A 12 4.75 -23.88 0.37
N SER A 13 5.03 -23.36 -0.83
CA SER A 13 5.12 -21.94 -1.17
C SER A 13 5.90 -21.05 -0.20
N VAL A 14 6.98 -20.45 -0.72
CA VAL A 14 7.41 -19.12 -0.28
C VAL A 14 6.16 -18.25 -0.27
N ILE A 15 5.62 -17.96 0.91
CA ILE A 15 4.62 -16.91 1.10
C ILE A 15 5.38 -15.63 0.80
N SER A 16 5.51 -15.31 -0.49
CA SER A 16 5.67 -13.95 -0.92
C SER A 16 4.54 -13.24 -0.21
N LYS A 17 4.89 -12.25 0.60
CA LYS A 17 3.96 -11.44 1.37
C LYS A 17 3.08 -10.76 0.33
N GLU A 18 2.04 -11.45 -0.13
CA GLU A 18 1.21 -11.01 -1.23
C GLU A 18 0.46 -9.83 -0.66
N SER A 19 1.01 -8.65 -0.94
CA SER A 19 0.55 -7.38 -0.42
C SER A 19 -0.91 -7.29 -0.82
N LYS A 20 -1.81 -7.48 0.14
CA LYS A 20 -3.25 -7.37 -0.07
C LYS A 20 -3.52 -6.00 -0.69
N ARG A 21 -3.70 -5.96 -2.02
CA ARG A 21 -3.98 -4.72 -2.74
C ARG A 21 -5.43 -4.39 -2.49
N GLU A 22 -5.65 -3.45 -1.58
CA GLU A 22 -6.96 -2.91 -1.32
C GLU A 22 -7.14 -1.60 -2.10
N MET A 23 -8.14 -1.54 -2.98
CA MET A 23 -8.53 -0.29 -3.63
C MET A 23 -9.23 0.61 -2.61
N LEU A 24 -8.59 1.70 -2.21
CA LEU A 24 -9.12 2.63 -1.20
C LEU A 24 -10.07 3.68 -1.80
N GLY A 25 -10.08 3.83 -3.11
CA GLY A 25 -10.98 4.69 -3.87
C GLY A 25 -10.42 5.03 -5.25
N MET A 26 -11.23 5.71 -6.06
CA MET A 26 -10.84 6.30 -7.33
C MET A 26 -11.21 7.79 -7.33
N SER A 27 -10.50 8.59 -8.10
CA SER A 27 -10.82 10.01 -8.27
C SER A 27 -10.47 10.45 -9.67
N MET A 28 -11.31 11.30 -10.23
CA MET A 28 -11.08 11.92 -11.54
C MET A 28 -10.17 13.13 -11.37
N ILE A 29 -9.29 13.35 -12.36
CA ILE A 29 -8.47 14.56 -12.45
C ILE A 29 -9.37 15.70 -12.93
N THR A 30 -9.39 16.82 -12.21
CA THR A 30 -10.18 18.00 -12.60
C THR A 30 -9.44 18.84 -13.65
N TYR A 31 -10.11 19.86 -14.20
CA TYR A 31 -9.51 20.77 -15.20
C TYR A 31 -8.27 21.54 -14.71
N LYS A 32 -8.06 21.64 -13.38
CA LYS A 32 -6.86 22.23 -12.76
C LYS A 32 -5.82 21.18 -12.36
N PHE A 33 -5.92 19.96 -12.87
CA PHE A 33 -5.07 18.84 -12.50
C PHE A 33 -5.11 18.49 -11.01
N GLN A 34 -6.21 18.83 -10.32
CA GLN A 34 -6.40 18.46 -8.91
C GLN A 34 -7.01 17.06 -8.83
N VAL A 35 -6.55 16.28 -7.86
CA VAL A 35 -7.12 14.98 -7.51
C VAL A 35 -7.67 15.06 -6.09
N THR A 36 -8.93 14.69 -5.91
CA THR A 36 -9.54 14.61 -4.59
C THR A 36 -9.04 13.38 -3.84
N ILE A 37 -8.65 13.52 -2.57
CA ILE A 37 -8.31 12.37 -1.73
C ILE A 37 -9.61 11.75 -1.19
N PRO A 38 -9.95 10.48 -1.52
CA PRO A 38 -11.18 9.85 -1.06
C PRO A 38 -11.26 9.79 0.47
N LYS A 39 -12.49 9.82 1.01
CA LYS A 39 -12.75 9.81 2.47
C LYS A 39 -11.98 8.69 3.19
N LYS A 40 -12.01 7.47 2.66
CA LYS A 40 -11.31 6.30 3.22
C LYS A 40 -9.79 6.48 3.31
N VAL A 41 -9.19 7.13 2.30
CA VAL A 41 -7.75 7.44 2.29
C VAL A 41 -7.43 8.53 3.32
N ARG A 42 -8.26 9.59 3.40
CA ARG A 42 -8.10 10.66 4.39
C ARG A 42 -8.15 10.16 5.83
N GLU A 43 -9.11 9.29 6.13
CA GLU A 43 -9.28 8.73 7.48
C GLU A 43 -8.13 7.78 7.84
N LYS A 44 -7.73 6.91 6.90
CA LYS A 44 -6.64 5.94 7.12
C LYS A 44 -5.29 6.61 7.36
N HIS A 45 -4.99 7.68 6.61
CA HIS A 45 -3.72 8.40 6.70
C HIS A 45 -3.81 9.71 7.51
N LYS A 46 -4.98 9.99 8.10
CA LYS A 46 -5.26 11.18 8.94
C LYS A 46 -4.86 12.50 8.27
N PHE A 47 -5.14 12.62 6.97
CA PHE A 47 -4.87 13.85 6.22
C PHE A 47 -5.71 15.01 6.77
N LYS A 48 -5.06 16.15 6.97
CA LYS A 48 -5.69 17.40 7.40
C LYS A 48 -5.42 18.52 6.40
N GLU A 49 -6.25 19.55 6.46
CA GLU A 49 -6.01 20.79 5.71
C GLU A 49 -4.64 21.38 6.09
N GLY A 50 -3.88 21.81 5.10
CA GLY A 50 -2.51 22.29 5.29
C GLY A 50 -1.42 21.21 5.26
N ASP A 51 -1.78 19.92 5.22
CA ASP A 51 -0.79 18.86 5.00
C ASP A 51 -0.17 18.98 3.60
N THR A 52 1.16 18.81 3.51
CA THR A 52 1.90 18.77 2.25
C THR A 52 2.19 17.32 1.84
N LEU A 53 1.92 17.02 0.58
CA LEU A 53 2.22 15.72 -0.04
C LEU A 53 3.41 15.85 -1.00
N ALA A 54 4.31 14.89 -0.95
CA ALA A 54 5.37 14.73 -1.93
C ALA A 54 4.98 13.66 -2.98
N PHE A 55 5.33 13.92 -4.24
CA PHE A 55 5.22 12.97 -5.33
C PHE A 55 6.56 12.25 -5.47
N VAL A 56 6.56 10.93 -5.32
CA VAL A 56 7.76 10.09 -5.41
C VAL A 56 7.56 9.08 -6.53
N GLU A 57 8.59 8.87 -7.35
CA GLU A 57 8.57 7.86 -8.41
C GLU A 57 9.41 6.64 -7.99
N GLU A 58 8.79 5.47 -7.93
CA GLU A 58 9.47 4.21 -7.66
C GLU A 58 8.97 3.14 -8.64
N HIS A 59 9.90 2.43 -9.30
CA HIS A 59 9.58 1.34 -10.23
C HIS A 59 8.55 1.73 -11.32
N GLY A 60 8.61 2.98 -11.82
CA GLY A 60 7.69 3.49 -12.85
C GLY A 60 6.26 3.73 -12.35
N ARG A 61 6.05 3.81 -11.03
CA ARG A 61 4.78 4.16 -10.40
C ARG A 61 4.96 5.44 -9.58
N ILE A 62 3.95 6.29 -9.60
CA ILE A 62 3.91 7.51 -8.78
C ILE A 62 3.22 7.19 -7.46
N TYR A 63 3.88 7.53 -6.37
CA TYR A 63 3.41 7.44 -5.00
C TYR A 63 3.21 8.84 -4.43
N LEU A 64 2.17 8.99 -3.62
CA LEU A 64 1.91 10.18 -2.83
C LEU A 64 2.27 9.86 -1.39
N VAL A 65 3.24 10.57 -0.83
CA VAL A 65 3.71 10.39 0.54
C VAL A 65 3.55 11.68 1.33
N LYS A 66 3.32 11.56 2.64
CA LYS A 66 3.24 12.75 3.50
C LYS A 66 4.66 13.32 3.66
N SER A 67 4.82 14.63 3.44
CA SER A 67 6.14 15.28 3.47
C SER A 67 6.89 15.15 4.80
N THR A 68 6.18 14.88 5.90
CA THR A 68 6.80 14.69 7.22
C THR A 68 7.48 13.33 7.36
N GLU A 69 7.24 12.40 6.44
CA GLU A 69 7.80 11.04 6.45
C GLU A 69 8.93 10.85 5.41
N VAL A 70 9.41 11.94 4.80
CA VAL A 70 10.56 11.94 3.86
C VAL A 70 11.84 12.24 4.61
#